data_AF-A0A9P9T9Q2-F1
#
_entry.id   AF-A0A9P9T9Q2-F1
#
_cell.length_a   1.000
_cell.length_b   1.000
_cell.length_c   1.000
_cell.angle_alpha   90.00
_cell.angle_beta   90.00
_cell.angle_gamma   90.00
#
_symmetry.space_group_name_H-M   'P 1'
#
loop_
_entity.id
_entity.type
_entity.pdbx_description
1 polymer ?
#
loop_
_entity_poly.entity_id
_entity_poly.type
_entity_poly.pdbx_seq_one_letter_code
_entity_poly.pdbx_strand_id
1 'polypeptide(L)'
;MCSTAETLLNSKAGNSQIECPLFNILPGKIRSKIFVLALIQCEDHKAAFSMGSFWCRPWFAKPHKNSSALLCTCKLAYQEGKKIFLKEIEWPFWFDRGPPSRSGSDACTTFFRNLSAKDVQDLEKVRFFTQMYWLENGHNLNAIFRESNFRPTCLTITIRYSDWWFWETNKPLQMSEKWLCNFEGSPGLRELRVEYETLSEKKEEMMKIVERNKKWKLALAGGAKGYLSAEGTELTEWKWKGPGKMAEIDWANDRVIELADYIVVIDTWRHIEGPIKTIEYKFQDSDRDSDCSFSDDDFFGLQNS
;
A
#
# COMPACT_ATOMS: atom_id res chain seq x y z
N MET A 1 0.84 23.16 -12.81
CA MET A 1 1.47 24.28 -12.08
C MET A 1 2.83 23.92 -11.44
N CYS A 2 3.50 22.83 -11.84
CA CYS A 2 4.73 22.36 -11.17
C CYS A 2 6.04 22.73 -11.92
N SER A 3 5.97 23.10 -13.20
CA SER A 3 7.18 23.34 -14.02
C SER A 3 7.90 24.66 -13.72
N THR A 4 7.21 25.68 -13.20
CA THR A 4 7.80 27.00 -12.93
C THR A 4 8.52 27.11 -11.59
N ALA A 5 8.27 26.20 -10.64
CA ALA A 5 8.87 26.24 -9.30
C ALA A 5 10.29 25.66 -9.24
N GLU A 6 10.59 24.64 -10.07
CA GLU A 6 11.91 24.01 -10.10
C GLU A 6 12.99 24.93 -10.71
N THR A 7 12.63 25.76 -11.69
CA THR A 7 13.58 26.67 -12.36
C THR A 7 14.09 27.79 -11.45
N LEU A 8 13.30 28.22 -10.45
CA LEU A 8 13.70 29.24 -9.47
C LEU A 8 14.63 28.70 -8.36
N LEU A 9 14.68 27.38 -8.16
CA LEU A 9 15.50 26.74 -7.13
C LEU A 9 16.97 26.55 -7.54
N ASN A 10 17.33 26.81 -8.79
CA ASN A 10 18.67 26.54 -9.35
C ASN A 10 19.64 27.73 -9.41
N SER A 11 19.33 28.88 -8.79
CA SER A 11 20.30 29.96 -8.65
C SER A 11 21.29 29.72 -7.49
N LYS A 12 22.55 30.13 -7.75
CA LYS A 12 23.81 29.94 -7.01
C LYS A 12 23.70 29.93 -5.48
N ALA A 13 24.51 29.06 -4.86
CA ALA A 13 24.84 28.98 -3.42
C ALA A 13 23.69 29.38 -2.48
N GLY A 14 22.82 28.42 -2.16
CA GLY A 14 21.69 28.65 -1.27
C GLY A 14 22.12 29.34 0.03
N ASN A 15 21.43 30.41 0.39
CA ASN A 15 21.59 31.08 1.68
C ASN A 15 21.56 30.03 2.80
N SER A 16 22.65 29.94 3.59
CA SER A 16 22.85 28.96 4.65
C SER A 16 21.89 29.12 5.83
N GLN A 17 21.05 30.17 5.83
CA GLN A 17 20.06 30.46 6.86
C GLN A 17 20.66 30.51 8.27
N ILE A 18 21.92 30.93 8.40
CA ILE A 18 22.64 31.02 9.68
C ILE A 18 22.05 32.07 10.64
N GLU A 19 21.19 32.96 10.15
CA GLU A 19 20.45 33.90 11.01
C GLU A 19 19.17 33.26 11.59
N CYS A 20 18.72 32.13 11.03
CA CYS A 20 17.53 31.44 11.50
C CYS A 20 17.88 30.60 12.75
N PRO A 21 17.22 30.82 13.91
CA PRO A 21 17.45 30.03 15.12
C PRO A 21 17.27 28.53 14.91
N LEU A 22 16.36 28.14 14.01
CA LEU A 22 16.14 26.75 13.64
C LEU A 22 17.42 26.09 13.13
N PHE A 23 18.21 26.78 12.28
CA PHE A 23 19.41 26.20 11.65
C PHE A 23 20.71 26.54 12.38
N ASN A 24 20.77 27.67 13.07
CA ASN A 24 21.97 28.13 13.78
C ASN A 24 22.08 27.61 15.22
N ILE A 25 20.95 27.44 15.91
CA ILE A 25 20.93 27.02 17.31
C ILE A 25 20.65 25.52 17.43
N LEU A 26 19.68 25.01 16.68
CA LEU A 26 19.20 23.64 16.89
C LEU A 26 20.04 22.63 16.10
N PRO A 27 20.57 21.58 16.76
CA PRO A 27 21.25 20.49 16.08
C PRO A 27 20.33 19.77 15.10
N GLY A 28 20.91 19.18 14.04
CA GLY A 28 20.16 18.46 13.00
C GLY A 28 19.19 17.41 13.57
N LYS A 29 19.59 16.67 14.61
CA LYS A 29 18.72 15.67 15.27
C LYS A 29 17.45 16.28 15.89
N ILE A 30 17.54 17.49 16.45
CA ILE A 30 16.40 18.21 17.01
C ILE A 30 15.53 18.76 15.89
N ARG A 31 16.14 19.34 14.85
CA ARG A 31 15.40 19.77 13.65
C ARG A 31 14.63 18.61 13.01
N SER A 32 15.23 17.42 12.94
CA SER A 32 14.55 16.25 12.40
C SER A 32 13.29 15.92 13.19
N LYS A 33 13.35 15.92 14.53
CA LYS A 33 12.16 15.72 15.37
C LYS A 33 11.10 16.79 15.16
N ILE A 34 11.51 18.06 15.01
CA ILE A 34 10.59 19.16 14.71
C ILE A 34 9.90 18.92 13.37
N PHE A 35 10.65 18.56 12.32
CA PHE A 35 10.07 18.25 11.02
C PHE A 35 9.14 17.04 11.08
N VAL A 36 9.50 15.96 11.78
CA VAL A 36 8.61 14.80 11.96
C VAL A 36 7.29 15.25 12.60
N LEU A 37 7.35 15.96 13.72
CA LEU A 37 6.16 16.39 14.45
C LEU A 37 5.31 17.42 13.68
N ALA A 38 5.96 18.34 12.95
CA ALA A 38 5.28 19.39 12.20
C ALA A 38 4.66 18.89 10.90
N LEU A 39 5.25 17.85 10.29
CA LEU A 39 4.85 17.32 8.98
C LEU A 39 4.07 16.01 9.08
N ILE A 40 3.84 15.50 10.29
CA ILE A 40 3.07 14.28 10.53
C ILE A 40 1.69 14.38 9.86
N GLN A 41 1.28 13.30 9.23
CA GLN A 41 -0.08 13.16 8.73
C GLN A 41 -1.05 13.15 9.91
N CYS A 42 -1.99 14.08 9.92
CA CYS A 42 -3.10 14.08 10.88
C CYS A 42 -4.42 14.15 10.13
N GLU A 43 -5.45 13.52 10.70
CA GLU A 43 -6.78 13.47 10.09
C GLU A 43 -7.40 14.87 10.00
N ASP A 44 -7.89 15.26 8.82
CA ASP A 44 -8.64 16.51 8.69
C ASP A 44 -10.02 16.35 9.34
N HIS A 45 -10.16 16.85 10.57
CA HIS A 45 -11.41 16.81 11.33
C HIS A 45 -12.57 17.55 10.65
N LYS A 46 -12.33 18.33 9.59
CA LYS A 46 -13.36 19.08 8.87
C LYS A 46 -13.95 18.34 7.67
N ALA A 47 -13.38 17.20 7.28
CA ALA A 47 -13.79 16.47 6.08
C ALA A 47 -13.84 14.95 6.32
N ALA A 48 -14.70 14.48 7.22
CA ALA A 48 -14.86 13.04 7.43
C ALA A 48 -15.41 12.36 6.16
N PHE A 49 -14.89 11.17 5.83
CA PHE A 49 -15.53 10.35 4.80
C PHE A 49 -16.89 9.87 5.30
N SER A 50 -17.83 9.61 4.38
CA SER A 50 -19.08 8.94 4.76
C SER A 50 -18.73 7.59 5.37
N MET A 51 -19.35 7.27 6.51
CA MET A 51 -19.07 6.05 7.27
C MET A 51 -19.26 4.81 6.38
N GLY A 52 -20.25 4.83 5.49
CA GLY A 52 -20.52 3.75 4.53
C GLY A 52 -19.62 3.71 3.30
N SER A 53 -18.66 4.63 3.13
CA SER A 53 -17.75 4.60 1.98
C SER A 53 -16.78 3.41 2.06
N PHE A 54 -16.52 2.77 0.91
CA PHE A 54 -15.59 1.62 0.83
C PHE A 54 -14.18 1.90 1.35
N TRP A 55 -13.74 3.16 1.35
CA TRP A 55 -12.40 3.58 1.77
C TRP A 55 -12.34 4.13 3.21
N CYS A 56 -13.46 4.17 3.94
CA CYS A 56 -13.47 4.64 5.33
C CYS A 56 -13.07 3.51 6.30
N ARG A 57 -12.00 3.70 7.07
CA ARG A 57 -11.50 2.75 8.09
C ARG A 57 -11.00 3.49 9.33
N PRO A 58 -10.90 2.88 10.51
CA PRO A 58 -10.43 3.56 11.73
C PRO A 58 -9.11 4.32 11.60
N TRP A 59 -8.17 3.87 10.75
CA TRP A 59 -6.90 4.55 10.47
C TRP A 59 -6.87 5.30 9.13
N PHE A 60 -8.01 5.35 8.43
CA PHE A 60 -8.23 6.08 7.17
C PHE A 60 -9.65 6.68 7.12
N ALA A 61 -10.13 7.21 8.26
CA ALA A 61 -11.51 7.66 8.38
C ALA A 61 -11.72 9.04 7.75
N LYS A 62 -10.62 9.79 7.58
CA LYS A 62 -10.61 11.14 7.02
C LYS A 62 -9.43 11.31 6.06
N PRO A 63 -9.48 12.28 5.13
CA PRO A 63 -8.30 12.72 4.41
C PRO A 63 -7.21 13.11 5.40
N HIS A 64 -6.03 12.51 5.24
CA HIS A 64 -4.87 12.95 5.99
C HIS A 64 -4.38 14.27 5.42
N LYS A 65 -4.22 15.25 6.29
CA LYS A 65 -3.69 16.57 5.97
C LYS A 65 -2.34 16.75 6.63
N ASN A 66 -1.44 17.38 5.89
CA ASN A 66 -0.08 17.65 6.33
C ASN A 66 0.10 19.16 6.30
N SER A 67 0.69 19.71 7.35
CA SER A 67 1.04 21.12 7.36
C SER A 67 2.29 21.33 6.52
N SER A 68 2.15 21.95 5.34
CA SER A 68 3.30 22.38 4.53
C SER A 68 3.85 23.73 4.96
N ALA A 69 3.24 24.41 5.95
CA ALA A 69 3.59 25.77 6.34
C ALA A 69 5.08 25.93 6.68
N LEU A 70 5.65 24.96 7.40
CA LEU A 70 7.07 24.98 7.75
C LEU A 70 7.97 24.79 6.51
N LEU A 71 7.57 23.94 5.56
CA LEU A 71 8.32 23.73 4.30
C LEU A 71 8.32 24.98 3.42
N CYS A 72 7.28 25.81 3.52
CA CYS A 72 7.15 27.04 2.74
C CYS A 72 7.95 28.23 3.31
N THR A 73 8.60 28.08 4.48
CA THR A 73 9.31 29.20 5.13
C THR A 73 10.61 29.59 4.42
N CYS A 74 11.44 28.60 4.06
CA CYS A 74 12.70 28.82 3.36
C CYS A 74 13.19 27.57 2.62
N LYS A 75 14.15 27.75 1.71
CA LYS A 75 14.72 26.66 0.89
C LYS A 75 15.36 25.55 1.73
N LEU A 76 16.05 25.89 2.82
CA LEU A 76 16.71 24.89 3.67
C LEU A 76 15.69 24.06 4.45
N ALA A 77 14.62 24.70 4.96
CA ALA A 77 13.50 24.00 5.60
C ALA A 77 12.77 23.10 4.61
N TYR A 78 12.55 23.56 3.38
CA TYR A 78 12.01 22.73 2.32
C TYR A 78 12.88 21.50 2.05
N GLN A 79 14.20 21.67 1.91
CA GLN A 79 15.12 20.58 1.58
C GLN A 79 15.30 19.55 2.70
N GLU A 80 15.51 19.98 3.94
CA GLU A 80 15.61 19.07 5.10
C GLU A 80 14.25 18.43 5.41
N GLY A 81 13.19 19.24 5.43
CA GLY A 81 11.85 18.80 5.80
C GLY A 81 11.21 17.88 4.77
N LYS A 82 11.32 18.16 3.46
CA LYS A 82 10.76 17.29 2.40
C LYS A 82 11.35 15.89 2.45
N LYS A 83 12.65 15.77 2.69
CA LYS A 83 13.31 14.47 2.85
C LYS A 83 12.72 13.67 4.02
N ILE A 84 12.61 14.29 5.18
CA ILE A 84 12.04 13.65 6.38
C ILE A 84 10.57 13.29 6.13
N PHE A 85 9.83 14.19 5.51
CA PHE A 85 8.45 13.98 5.16
C PHE A 85 8.23 12.74 4.29
N LEU A 86 8.98 12.62 3.19
CA LEU A 86 8.87 11.49 2.27
C LEU A 86 9.31 10.16 2.91
N LYS A 87 10.27 10.19 3.84
CA LYS A 87 10.68 9.00 4.60
C LYS A 87 9.61 8.53 5.56
N GLU A 88 8.92 9.47 6.22
CA GLU A 88 7.95 9.11 7.24
C GLU A 88 6.57 8.78 6.70
N ILE A 89 6.16 9.41 5.61
CA ILE A 89 4.84 9.21 5.02
C ILE A 89 4.68 7.80 4.46
N GLU A 90 3.55 7.15 4.78
CA GLU A 90 3.04 6.03 3.99
C GLU A 90 2.11 6.59 2.92
N TRP A 91 2.46 6.43 1.65
CA TRP A 91 1.69 6.98 0.54
C TRP A 91 0.67 5.95 0.03
N PRO A 92 -0.66 6.19 0.18
CA PRO A 92 -1.67 5.22 -0.20
C PRO A 92 -2.16 5.40 -1.66
N PHE A 93 -2.42 4.28 -2.33
CA PHE A 93 -3.10 4.17 -3.61
C PHE A 93 -4.26 3.18 -3.52
N TRP A 94 -5.34 3.47 -4.24
CA TRP A 94 -6.49 2.58 -4.33
C TRP A 94 -6.60 2.03 -5.74
N PHE A 95 -6.61 0.71 -5.87
CA PHE A 95 -6.88 0.00 -7.11
C PHE A 95 -8.31 -0.50 -7.03
N ASP A 96 -9.21 0.42 -7.34
CA ASP A 96 -10.66 0.35 -7.20
C ASP A 96 -11.21 0.72 -5.80
N ARG A 97 -12.49 1.14 -5.78
CA ARG A 97 -13.26 1.48 -4.58
C ARG A 97 -12.54 2.44 -3.64
N GLY A 98 -11.80 3.39 -4.22
CA GLY A 98 -11.12 4.48 -3.53
C GLY A 98 -11.75 5.84 -3.79
N PRO A 99 -11.20 6.92 -3.21
CA PRO A 99 -11.71 8.26 -3.44
C PRO A 99 -11.50 8.70 -4.90
N PRO A 100 -12.40 9.55 -5.47
CA PRO A 100 -12.44 9.90 -6.91
C PRO A 100 -11.17 10.52 -7.53
N SER A 101 -10.18 10.93 -6.73
CA SER A 101 -8.95 11.58 -7.21
C SER A 101 -7.66 10.79 -6.94
N ARG A 102 -7.74 9.61 -6.30
CA ARG A 102 -6.56 8.81 -5.92
C ARG A 102 -6.69 7.33 -6.26
N SER A 103 -7.61 7.01 -7.17
CA SER A 103 -7.93 5.64 -7.56
C SER A 103 -7.44 5.33 -8.96
N GLY A 104 -6.94 4.12 -9.15
CA GLY A 104 -6.56 3.57 -10.45
C GLY A 104 -5.04 3.50 -10.68
N SER A 105 -4.66 2.58 -11.57
CA SER A 105 -3.27 2.36 -11.98
C SER A 105 -2.65 3.61 -12.59
N ASP A 106 -3.39 4.38 -13.37
CA ASP A 106 -2.89 5.60 -14.01
C ASP A 106 -2.50 6.68 -13.00
N ALA A 107 -3.27 6.83 -11.92
CA ALA A 107 -2.94 7.76 -10.84
C ALA A 107 -1.63 7.36 -10.15
N CYS A 108 -1.44 6.05 -9.92
CA CYS A 108 -0.22 5.50 -9.33
C CYS A 108 1.00 5.71 -10.25
N THR A 109 0.91 5.27 -11.51
CA THR A 109 2.04 5.39 -12.46
C THR A 109 2.40 6.85 -12.71
N THR A 110 1.41 7.72 -12.90
CA THR A 110 1.62 9.17 -13.09
C THR A 110 2.31 9.79 -11.90
N PHE A 111 1.95 9.40 -10.67
CA PHE A 111 2.62 9.87 -9.47
C PHE A 111 4.12 9.52 -9.49
N PHE A 112 4.48 8.24 -9.68
CA PHE A 112 5.88 7.81 -9.67
C PHE A 112 6.69 8.40 -10.83
N ARG A 113 6.10 8.53 -12.03
CA ARG A 113 6.77 9.14 -13.19
C ARG A 113 7.09 10.63 -12.98
N ASN A 114 6.31 11.32 -12.15
CA ASN A 114 6.52 12.73 -11.83
C ASN A 114 7.46 12.97 -10.64
N LEU A 115 7.94 11.92 -9.95
CA LEU A 115 8.91 12.08 -8.86
C LEU A 115 10.30 12.43 -9.40
N SER A 116 10.97 13.37 -8.71
CA SER A 116 12.39 13.62 -8.96
C SER A 116 13.25 12.44 -8.48
N ALA A 117 14.45 12.27 -9.04
CA ALA A 117 15.35 11.19 -8.64
C ALA A 117 15.70 11.21 -7.13
N LYS A 118 15.68 12.39 -6.50
CA LYS A 118 15.87 12.52 -5.04
C LYS A 118 14.64 12.06 -4.27
N ASP A 119 13.45 12.45 -4.71
CA ASP A 119 12.20 12.06 -4.05
C ASP A 119 11.96 10.56 -4.14
N VAL A 120 12.35 9.92 -5.25
CA VAL A 120 12.33 8.46 -5.41
C VAL A 120 13.17 7.76 -4.35
N GLN A 121 14.31 8.33 -3.94
CA GLN A 121 15.18 7.76 -2.91
C GLN A 121 14.66 8.00 -1.49
N ASP A 122 13.92 9.10 -1.28
CA ASP A 122 13.43 9.48 0.03
C ASP A 122 12.04 8.89 0.33
N LEU A 123 11.23 8.52 -0.68
CA LEU A 123 9.92 7.88 -0.49
C LEU A 123 10.05 6.39 -0.17
N GLU A 124 9.89 6.04 1.10
CA GLU A 124 10.18 4.68 1.59
C GLU A 124 8.96 3.77 1.70
N LYS A 125 7.78 4.31 2.05
CA LYS A 125 6.60 3.53 2.43
C LYS A 125 5.44 3.80 1.48
N VAL A 126 4.90 2.73 0.88
CA VAL A 126 3.76 2.79 -0.04
C VAL A 126 2.70 1.80 0.41
N ARG A 127 1.42 2.17 0.31
CA ARG A 127 0.29 1.30 0.60
C ARG A 127 -0.61 1.17 -0.62
N PHE A 128 -0.99 -0.06 -0.93
CA PHE A 128 -1.94 -0.42 -1.97
C PHE A 128 -3.20 -0.99 -1.32
N PHE A 129 -4.35 -0.37 -1.58
CA PHE A 129 -5.65 -0.99 -1.36
C PHE A 129 -6.08 -1.66 -2.66
N THR A 130 -6.30 -2.97 -2.65
CA THR A 130 -6.49 -3.73 -3.89
C THR A 130 -7.75 -4.57 -3.83
N GLN A 131 -8.58 -4.49 -4.87
CA GLN A 131 -9.59 -5.52 -5.09
C GLN A 131 -8.96 -6.83 -5.58
N MET A 132 -9.62 -7.96 -5.33
CA MET A 132 -9.11 -9.28 -5.72
C MET A 132 -8.85 -9.42 -7.23
N TYR A 133 -9.77 -8.94 -8.11
CA TYR A 133 -9.55 -9.02 -9.56
C TYR A 133 -8.28 -8.31 -10.02
N TRP A 134 -7.90 -7.21 -9.33
CA TRP A 134 -6.74 -6.43 -9.68
C TRP A 134 -5.46 -7.12 -9.22
N LEU A 135 -5.46 -7.69 -8.01
CA LEU A 135 -4.30 -8.29 -7.36
C LEU A 135 -4.00 -9.70 -7.87
N GLU A 136 -5.00 -10.55 -7.95
CA GLU A 136 -4.88 -12.02 -7.88
C GLU A 136 -4.07 -12.66 -9.02
N ASN A 137 -4.08 -12.08 -10.23
CA ASN A 137 -3.23 -12.53 -11.33
C ASN A 137 -1.76 -12.07 -11.19
N GLY A 138 -1.52 -10.99 -10.44
CA GLY A 138 -0.19 -10.41 -10.24
C GLY A 138 0.33 -9.55 -11.40
N HIS A 139 -0.27 -9.62 -12.59
CA HIS A 139 0.15 -8.79 -13.74
C HIS A 139 0.09 -7.30 -13.45
N ASN A 140 -0.98 -6.81 -12.81
CA ASN A 140 -1.10 -5.39 -12.49
C ASN A 140 -0.06 -4.95 -11.44
N LEU A 141 0.18 -5.79 -10.42
CA LEU A 141 1.19 -5.52 -9.40
C LEU A 141 2.59 -5.43 -10.03
N ASN A 142 2.94 -6.39 -10.90
CA ASN A 142 4.21 -6.40 -11.62
C ASN A 142 4.36 -5.22 -12.59
N ALA A 143 3.27 -4.76 -13.21
CA ALA A 143 3.31 -3.57 -14.06
C ALA A 143 3.78 -2.34 -13.26
N ILE A 144 3.30 -2.18 -12.02
CA ILE A 144 3.76 -1.10 -11.14
C ILE A 144 5.21 -1.31 -10.70
N PHE A 145 5.62 -2.53 -10.37
CA PHE A 145 7.01 -2.82 -9.98
C PHE A 145 8.04 -2.54 -11.07
N ARG A 146 7.63 -2.62 -12.34
CA ARG A 146 8.47 -2.30 -13.50
C ARG A 146 8.64 -0.80 -13.74
N GLU A 147 7.83 0.07 -13.11
CA GLU A 147 8.05 1.50 -13.18
C GLU A 147 9.43 1.86 -12.61
N SER A 148 10.22 2.63 -13.37
CA SER A 148 11.61 2.94 -13.03
C SER A 148 11.74 3.71 -11.71
N ASN A 149 10.73 4.49 -11.37
CA ASN A 149 10.68 5.33 -10.18
C ASN A 149 9.97 4.66 -9.00
N PHE A 150 9.42 3.45 -9.17
CA PHE A 150 8.83 2.70 -8.06
C PHE A 150 9.94 2.01 -7.25
N ARG A 151 10.46 2.68 -6.22
CA ARG A 151 11.58 2.19 -5.39
C ARG A 151 11.32 2.23 -3.87
N PRO A 152 10.11 1.90 -3.36
CA PRO A 152 9.90 1.88 -1.92
C PRO A 152 10.69 0.74 -1.25
N THR A 153 11.00 0.92 0.03
CA THR A 153 11.59 -0.11 0.89
C THR A 153 10.54 -0.90 1.65
N CYS A 154 9.34 -0.32 1.86
CA CYS A 154 8.20 -0.96 2.50
C CYS A 154 6.95 -0.83 1.62
N LEU A 155 6.32 -1.97 1.34
CA LEU A 155 5.03 -2.04 0.66
C LEU A 155 4.00 -2.67 1.58
N THR A 156 2.87 -2.00 1.77
CA THR A 156 1.68 -2.57 2.42
C THR A 156 0.61 -2.86 1.37
N ILE A 157 0.09 -4.08 1.30
CA ILE A 157 -1.08 -4.43 0.50
C ILE A 157 -2.23 -4.68 1.47
N THR A 158 -3.34 -3.98 1.32
CA THR A 158 -4.54 -4.15 2.13
C THR A 158 -5.68 -4.69 1.25
N ILE A 159 -6.21 -5.85 1.64
CA ILE A 159 -7.43 -6.44 1.09
C ILE A 159 -8.54 -6.19 2.10
N ARG A 160 -9.45 -5.26 1.77
CA ARG A 160 -10.58 -4.91 2.66
C ARG A 160 -11.65 -6.00 2.64
N TYR A 161 -12.54 -6.00 3.62
CA TYR A 161 -13.73 -6.88 3.60
C TYR A 161 -14.50 -6.79 2.27
N SER A 162 -14.66 -5.57 1.75
CA SER A 162 -15.36 -5.32 0.49
C SER A 162 -14.49 -5.55 -0.75
N ASP A 163 -13.25 -6.01 -0.62
CA ASP A 163 -12.36 -6.28 -1.75
C ASP A 163 -12.33 -7.77 -2.12
N TRP A 164 -12.82 -8.64 -1.24
CA TRP A 164 -12.92 -10.08 -1.48
C TRP A 164 -13.91 -10.41 -2.60
N TRP A 165 -13.67 -11.54 -3.28
CA TRP A 165 -14.59 -12.04 -4.29
C TRP A 165 -15.99 -12.28 -3.73
N PHE A 166 -17.00 -11.74 -4.42
CA PHE A 166 -18.41 -11.95 -4.13
C PHE A 166 -18.79 -11.69 -2.65
N TRP A 167 -18.09 -10.77 -1.99
CA TRP A 167 -18.35 -10.40 -0.60
C TRP A 167 -19.81 -9.96 -0.40
N GLU A 168 -20.42 -9.37 -1.43
CA GLU A 168 -21.82 -8.91 -1.45
C GLU A 168 -22.80 -10.05 -1.18
N THR A 169 -22.45 -11.28 -1.54
CA THR A 169 -23.33 -12.47 -1.39
C THR A 169 -22.84 -13.41 -0.31
N ASN A 170 -21.94 -12.93 0.56
CA ASN A 170 -21.36 -13.68 1.67
C ASN A 170 -20.71 -15.02 1.25
N LYS A 171 -20.18 -15.12 0.01
CA LYS A 171 -19.48 -16.34 -0.44
C LYS A 171 -18.24 -16.64 0.41
N PRO A 172 -17.82 -17.93 0.50
CA PRO A 172 -16.59 -18.29 1.19
C PRO A 172 -15.39 -17.52 0.66
N LEU A 173 -14.46 -17.13 1.55
CA LEU A 173 -13.26 -16.39 1.16
C LEU A 173 -12.35 -17.27 0.30
N GLN A 174 -11.89 -16.72 -0.81
CA GLN A 174 -11.00 -17.39 -1.75
C GLN A 174 -9.96 -16.40 -2.30
N MET A 175 -8.77 -16.92 -2.56
CA MET A 175 -7.66 -16.20 -3.17
C MET A 175 -6.77 -17.19 -3.93
N SER A 176 -6.44 -16.91 -5.17
CA SER A 176 -5.41 -17.61 -5.93
C SER A 176 -4.03 -17.16 -5.47
N GLU A 177 -3.05 -18.05 -5.54
CA GLU A 177 -1.65 -17.74 -5.26
C GLU A 177 -0.90 -17.19 -6.48
N LYS A 178 -1.57 -17.04 -7.63
CA LYS A 178 -0.97 -16.53 -8.86
C LYS A 178 -0.21 -15.21 -8.65
N TRP A 179 -0.74 -14.29 -7.83
CA TRP A 179 -0.06 -13.04 -7.52
C TRP A 179 1.26 -13.21 -6.74
N LEU A 180 1.36 -14.23 -5.87
CA LEU A 180 2.60 -14.60 -5.16
C LEU A 180 3.56 -15.32 -6.10
N CYS A 181 3.04 -16.24 -6.92
CA CYS A 181 3.79 -16.98 -7.92
C CYS A 181 4.45 -16.05 -8.94
N ASN A 182 3.72 -15.03 -9.35
CA ASN A 182 4.16 -14.03 -10.31
C ASN A 182 4.91 -12.87 -9.62
N PHE A 183 5.03 -12.84 -8.30
CA PHE A 183 5.60 -11.71 -7.59
C PHE A 183 7.07 -11.48 -7.96
N GLU A 184 7.37 -10.31 -8.53
CA GLU A 184 8.73 -9.85 -8.78
C GLU A 184 8.92 -8.44 -8.22
N GLY A 185 9.19 -8.35 -6.92
CA GLY A 185 9.25 -7.08 -6.19
C GLY A 185 10.37 -6.16 -6.68
N SER A 186 10.24 -4.85 -6.44
CA SER A 186 11.30 -3.90 -6.80
C SER A 186 12.63 -4.23 -6.07
N PRO A 187 13.82 -3.97 -6.66
CA PRO A 187 15.11 -4.38 -6.05
C PRO A 187 15.38 -3.78 -4.66
N GLY A 188 14.76 -2.64 -4.37
CA GLY A 188 14.90 -1.91 -3.10
C GLY A 188 13.94 -2.37 -2.00
N LEU A 189 12.97 -3.24 -2.32
CA LEU A 189 11.96 -3.68 -1.37
C LEU A 189 12.60 -4.52 -0.26
N ARG A 190 12.27 -4.20 0.99
CA ARG A 190 12.79 -4.86 2.20
C ARG A 190 11.70 -5.45 3.06
N GLU A 191 10.51 -4.88 3.01
CA GLU A 191 9.36 -5.35 3.76
C GLU A 191 8.11 -5.33 2.88
N LEU A 192 7.39 -6.44 2.87
CA LEU A 192 6.02 -6.52 2.36
C LEU A 192 5.10 -6.85 3.52
N ARG A 193 4.11 -6.01 3.76
CA ARG A 193 3.01 -6.28 4.70
C ARG A 193 1.76 -6.59 3.91
N VAL A 194 1.04 -7.63 4.28
CA VAL A 194 -0.28 -7.93 3.70
C VAL A 194 -1.29 -7.91 4.82
N GLU A 195 -2.23 -6.97 4.74
CA GLU A 195 -3.34 -6.82 5.67
C GLU A 195 -4.59 -7.47 5.05
N TYR A 196 -5.06 -8.52 5.70
CA TYR A 196 -6.28 -9.23 5.35
C TYR A 196 -7.38 -8.79 6.31
N GLU A 197 -8.37 -8.05 5.80
CA GLU A 197 -9.52 -7.61 6.58
C GLU A 197 -10.77 -8.40 6.18
N THR A 198 -11.52 -8.91 7.16
CA THR A 198 -12.82 -9.55 6.92
C THR A 198 -13.72 -9.43 8.16
N LEU A 199 -14.92 -10.00 8.08
CA LEU A 199 -15.81 -10.16 9.23
C LEU A 199 -15.21 -11.14 10.23
N SER A 200 -15.37 -10.88 11.52
CA SER A 200 -14.81 -11.71 12.59
C SER A 200 -15.27 -13.18 12.50
N GLU A 201 -16.48 -13.43 12.01
CA GLU A 201 -17.03 -14.78 11.79
C GLU A 201 -16.32 -15.55 10.65
N LYS A 202 -15.65 -14.85 9.72
CA LYS A 202 -14.90 -15.44 8.60
C LYS A 202 -13.41 -15.57 8.86
N LYS A 203 -12.96 -15.37 10.12
CA LYS A 203 -11.55 -15.45 10.49
C LYS A 203 -10.92 -16.78 10.06
N GLU A 204 -11.58 -17.90 10.32
CA GLU A 204 -11.04 -19.24 10.03
C GLU A 204 -10.83 -19.46 8.53
N GLU A 205 -11.74 -18.97 7.69
CA GLU A 205 -11.60 -19.03 6.23
C GLU A 205 -10.40 -18.19 5.75
N MET A 206 -10.27 -16.97 6.28
CA MET A 206 -9.14 -16.09 5.97
C MET A 206 -7.82 -16.71 6.41
N MET A 207 -7.75 -17.34 7.59
CA MET A 207 -6.53 -17.93 8.11
C MET A 207 -5.99 -19.06 7.22
N LYS A 208 -6.84 -19.86 6.57
CA LYS A 208 -6.41 -20.85 5.57
C LYS A 208 -5.64 -20.20 4.41
N ILE A 209 -6.09 -19.04 3.96
CA ILE A 209 -5.42 -18.26 2.92
C ILE A 209 -4.10 -17.70 3.43
N VAL A 210 -4.10 -17.08 4.63
CA VAL A 210 -2.89 -16.51 5.25
C VAL A 210 -1.80 -17.56 5.43
N GLU A 211 -2.13 -18.71 6.03
CA GLU A 211 -1.18 -19.79 6.30
C GLU A 211 -0.57 -20.38 5.03
N ARG A 212 -1.37 -20.48 3.96
CA ARG A 212 -0.90 -20.95 2.66
C ARG A 212 0.01 -19.90 2.00
N ASN A 213 -0.42 -18.64 1.95
CA ASN A 213 0.34 -17.53 1.37
C ASN A 213 1.70 -17.33 2.08
N LYS A 214 1.74 -17.48 3.42
CA LYS A 214 2.93 -17.30 4.26
C LYS A 214 4.12 -18.20 3.86
N LYS A 215 3.84 -19.32 3.20
CA LYS A 215 4.87 -20.28 2.75
C LYS A 215 5.70 -19.78 1.57
N TRP A 216 5.21 -18.78 0.85
CA TRP A 216 5.87 -18.27 -0.36
C TRP A 216 7.15 -17.50 -0.04
N LYS A 217 8.21 -17.81 -0.80
CA LYS A 217 9.42 -16.99 -0.92
C LYS A 217 9.27 -16.10 -2.14
N LEU A 218 9.37 -14.79 -1.96
CA LEU A 218 9.03 -13.82 -3.00
C LEU A 218 10.29 -13.24 -3.62
N ALA A 219 10.43 -13.38 -4.93
CA ALA A 219 11.59 -12.89 -5.66
C ALA A 219 11.60 -11.36 -5.73
N LEU A 220 12.81 -10.80 -5.76
CA LEU A 220 13.05 -9.40 -6.09
C LEU A 220 13.70 -9.31 -7.47
N ALA A 221 13.34 -8.29 -8.24
CA ALA A 221 13.94 -7.98 -9.53
C ALA A 221 15.47 -7.86 -9.38
N GLY A 222 16.19 -8.51 -10.28
CA GLY A 222 17.65 -8.61 -10.22
C GLY A 222 18.19 -9.79 -9.40
N GLY A 223 17.31 -10.59 -8.76
CA GLY A 223 17.45 -12.02 -8.38
C GLY A 223 18.58 -12.46 -7.44
N ALA A 224 19.76 -11.85 -7.52
CA ALA A 224 20.96 -12.31 -6.85
C ALA A 224 21.18 -11.74 -5.44
N LYS A 225 20.35 -10.76 -5.03
CA LYS A 225 20.57 -9.97 -3.80
C LYS A 225 19.63 -10.32 -2.64
N GLY A 226 18.76 -11.31 -2.79
CA GLY A 226 17.81 -11.71 -1.75
C GLY A 226 16.40 -11.96 -2.25
N TYR A 227 15.54 -12.32 -1.30
CA TYR A 227 14.11 -12.56 -1.48
C TYR A 227 13.35 -12.09 -0.23
N LEU A 228 12.03 -11.99 -0.30
CA LEU A 228 11.19 -11.75 0.87
C LEU A 228 10.63 -13.06 1.40
N SER A 229 10.61 -13.22 2.73
CA SER A 229 10.00 -14.37 3.39
C SER A 229 9.28 -13.98 4.67
N ALA A 230 8.12 -14.60 4.89
CA ALA A 230 7.38 -14.50 6.14
C ALA A 230 7.69 -15.66 7.12
N GLU A 231 8.72 -16.47 6.83
CA GLU A 231 9.17 -17.49 7.77
C GLU A 231 9.75 -16.85 9.04
N GLY A 232 9.34 -17.35 10.20
CA GLY A 232 9.75 -16.79 11.50
C GLY A 232 9.11 -15.44 11.86
N THR A 233 8.22 -14.90 11.04
CA THR A 233 7.48 -13.67 11.37
C THR A 233 6.17 -13.99 12.06
N GLU A 234 5.86 -13.25 13.12
CA GLU A 234 4.58 -13.35 13.84
C GLU A 234 3.47 -12.65 13.06
N LEU A 235 2.29 -13.26 13.05
CA LEU A 235 1.07 -12.60 12.59
C LEU A 235 0.63 -11.60 13.65
N THR A 236 0.28 -10.40 13.23
CA THR A 236 -0.36 -9.43 14.13
C THR A 236 -1.84 -9.34 13.81
N GLU A 237 -2.67 -9.21 14.83
CA GLU A 237 -4.12 -9.11 14.66
C GLU A 237 -4.69 -7.95 15.48
N TRP A 238 -5.74 -7.34 14.95
CA TRP A 238 -6.54 -6.38 15.69
C TRP A 238 -7.97 -6.34 15.14
N LYS A 239 -8.90 -5.78 15.92
CA LYS A 239 -10.34 -5.77 15.63
C LYS A 239 -10.90 -4.37 15.66
N TRP A 240 -11.98 -4.15 14.91
CA TRP A 240 -12.75 -2.91 14.97
C TRP A 240 -14.22 -3.13 14.63
N LYS A 241 -15.03 -2.13 14.97
CA LYS A 241 -16.45 -2.07 14.61
C LYS A 241 -16.65 -1.05 13.51
N GLY A 242 -17.34 -1.46 12.45
CA GLY A 242 -17.64 -0.65 11.28
C GLY A 242 -19.04 -0.89 10.78
N PRO A 243 -19.49 -0.15 9.75
CA PRO A 243 -20.82 -0.35 9.19
C PRO A 243 -20.94 -1.73 8.54
N GLY A 244 -22.02 -2.47 8.80
CA GLY A 244 -22.25 -3.78 8.17
C GLY A 244 -22.66 -3.68 6.69
N LYS A 245 -23.21 -2.54 6.27
CA LYS A 245 -23.49 -2.20 4.87
C LYS A 245 -22.42 -1.23 4.33
N MET A 246 -21.87 -1.54 3.16
CA MET A 246 -20.89 -0.70 2.46
C MET A 246 -21.52 -0.16 1.18
N ALA A 247 -21.34 1.15 0.95
CA ALA A 247 -22.03 1.99 -0.04
C ALA A 247 -23.56 2.09 0.15
N GLU A 248 -24.16 3.15 -0.39
CA GLU A 248 -25.63 3.34 -0.43
C GLU A 248 -26.33 2.40 -1.43
N ILE A 249 -25.69 1.30 -1.83
CA ILE A 249 -26.22 0.36 -2.81
C ILE A 249 -26.75 -0.86 -2.05
N ASP A 250 -28.04 -1.12 -2.21
CA ASP A 250 -28.74 -2.21 -1.53
C ASP A 250 -28.44 -3.54 -2.22
N TRP A 251 -27.29 -4.14 -1.89
CA TRP A 251 -26.93 -5.47 -2.34
C TRP A 251 -27.69 -6.50 -1.51
N ALA A 252 -28.95 -6.78 -1.91
CA ALA A 252 -29.80 -7.96 -1.65
C ALA A 252 -29.52 -8.87 -0.44
N ASN A 253 -29.17 -8.33 0.72
CA ASN A 253 -29.04 -9.08 1.97
C ASN A 253 -30.04 -8.54 2.99
N ASP A 254 -31.01 -9.37 3.36
CA ASP A 254 -32.03 -9.15 4.40
C ASP A 254 -31.46 -8.99 5.83
N ARG A 255 -30.13 -8.93 5.99
CA ARG A 255 -29.48 -8.69 7.28
C ARG A 255 -29.07 -7.23 7.38
N VAL A 256 -29.96 -6.41 7.93
CA VAL A 256 -29.65 -5.04 8.35
C VAL A 256 -28.77 -5.10 9.60
N ILE A 257 -27.48 -5.40 9.42
CA ILE A 257 -26.49 -5.26 10.48
C ILE A 257 -25.98 -3.81 10.40
N GLU A 258 -26.39 -2.96 11.35
CA GLU A 258 -25.91 -1.57 11.41
C GLU A 258 -24.39 -1.51 11.66
N LEU A 259 -23.88 -2.38 12.54
CA LEU A 259 -22.46 -2.47 12.87
C LEU A 259 -21.97 -3.92 12.83
N ALA A 260 -20.90 -4.17 12.08
CA ALA A 260 -20.21 -5.44 11.96
C ALA A 260 -18.87 -5.43 12.72
N ASP A 261 -18.52 -6.58 13.28
CA ASP A 261 -17.21 -6.82 13.91
C ASP A 261 -16.20 -7.28 12.86
N TYR A 262 -15.22 -6.42 12.56
CA TYR A 262 -14.14 -6.71 11.64
C TYR A 262 -12.90 -7.21 12.37
N ILE A 263 -12.16 -8.09 11.70
CA ILE A 263 -10.82 -8.52 12.10
C ILE A 263 -9.84 -8.23 10.97
N VAL A 264 -8.66 -7.75 11.33
CA VAL A 264 -7.53 -7.58 10.41
C VAL A 264 -6.38 -8.44 10.90
N VAL A 265 -5.86 -9.29 10.02
CA VAL A 265 -4.64 -10.06 10.22
C VAL A 265 -3.57 -9.53 9.30
N ILE A 266 -2.39 -9.26 9.84
CA ILE A 266 -1.25 -8.72 9.10
C ILE A 266 -0.15 -9.77 9.09
N ASP A 267 0.23 -10.19 7.88
CA ASP A 267 1.41 -11.01 7.65
C ASP A 267 2.54 -10.15 7.06
N THR A 268 3.78 -10.45 7.45
CA THR A 268 4.95 -9.63 7.09
C THR A 268 6.04 -10.51 6.49
N TRP A 269 6.42 -10.21 5.26
CA TRP A 269 7.60 -10.76 4.61
C TRP A 269 8.76 -9.80 4.78
N ARG A 270 9.89 -10.31 5.28
CA ARG A 270 11.13 -9.56 5.45
C ARG A 270 12.16 -10.01 4.44
N HIS A 271 13.00 -9.08 4.01
CA HIS A 271 14.13 -9.37 3.13
C HIS A 271 15.15 -10.26 3.82
N ILE A 272 15.54 -11.30 3.10
CA ILE A 272 16.59 -12.25 3.46
C ILE A 272 17.69 -12.11 2.42
N GLU A 273 18.92 -11.96 2.88
CA GLU A 273 20.09 -11.92 2.00
C GLU A 273 20.42 -13.30 1.42
N GLY A 274 20.85 -13.32 0.16
CA GLY A 274 21.25 -14.53 -0.55
C GLY A 274 20.16 -15.10 -1.47
N PRO A 275 20.53 -16.03 -2.36
CA PRO A 275 19.57 -16.60 -3.31
C PRO A 275 18.57 -17.52 -2.59
N ILE A 276 17.38 -17.66 -3.18
CA ILE A 276 16.44 -18.72 -2.78
C ILE A 276 17.14 -20.06 -3.07
N LYS A 277 17.10 -20.99 -2.11
CA LYS A 277 17.75 -22.30 -2.28
C LYS A 277 17.02 -23.10 -3.37
N THR A 278 17.75 -23.75 -4.27
CA THR A 278 17.21 -24.46 -5.45
C THR A 278 16.15 -25.54 -5.14
N ILE A 279 16.13 -26.07 -3.92
CA ILE A 279 15.11 -27.05 -3.47
C ILE A 279 13.77 -26.36 -3.17
N GLU A 280 13.80 -25.10 -2.75
CA GLU A 280 12.60 -24.29 -2.46
C GLU A 280 11.92 -23.81 -3.75
N TYR A 281 12.68 -23.62 -4.83
CA TYR A 281 12.14 -23.34 -6.17
C TYR A 281 11.24 -24.48 -6.68
N LYS A 282 11.58 -25.74 -6.38
CA LYS A 282 10.81 -26.90 -6.88
C LYS A 282 9.40 -27.02 -6.30
N PHE A 283 9.18 -26.54 -5.07
CA PHE A 283 7.84 -26.46 -4.50
C PHE A 283 6.98 -25.37 -5.17
N GLN A 284 7.62 -24.30 -5.65
CA GLN A 284 6.94 -23.24 -6.39
C GLN A 284 6.66 -23.62 -7.85
N ASP A 285 7.53 -24.40 -8.50
CA ASP A 285 7.32 -24.89 -9.86
C ASP A 285 6.33 -26.07 -9.93
N SER A 286 6.26 -26.97 -8.93
CA SER A 286 5.26 -28.05 -8.94
C SER A 286 3.82 -27.54 -8.87
N ASP A 287 3.60 -26.38 -8.23
CA ASP A 287 2.30 -25.70 -8.20
C ASP A 287 2.07 -24.80 -9.43
N ARG A 288 3.11 -24.50 -10.23
CA ARG A 288 2.96 -23.83 -11.54
C ARG A 288 2.43 -24.77 -12.62
N ASP A 289 2.81 -26.04 -12.55
CA ASP A 289 2.47 -27.04 -13.56
C ASP A 289 1.11 -27.75 -13.33
N SER A 290 0.47 -27.58 -12.16
CA SER A 290 -0.89 -28.07 -11.91
C SER A 290 -1.94 -26.99 -12.21
N ASP A 291 -2.56 -27.08 -13.40
CA ASP A 291 -3.77 -26.35 -13.83
C ASP A 291 -3.69 -24.82 -13.84
N CYS A 292 -2.85 -24.27 -14.71
CA CYS A 292 -2.95 -22.87 -15.16
C CYS A 292 -3.84 -22.66 -16.40
N SER A 293 -4.69 -23.62 -16.79
CA SER A 293 -5.72 -23.45 -17.82
C SER A 293 -7.11 -23.32 -17.22
N PHE A 294 -7.50 -22.09 -16.85
CA PHE A 294 -8.91 -21.73 -16.74
C PHE A 294 -9.20 -20.86 -17.96
N SER A 295 -10.04 -21.35 -18.87
CA SER A 295 -10.43 -20.63 -20.09
C SER A 295 -11.19 -19.35 -19.73
N ASP A 296 -10.78 -18.24 -20.34
CA ASP A 296 -11.38 -16.89 -20.18
C ASP A 296 -12.82 -16.77 -20.74
N ASP A 297 -13.43 -17.86 -21.21
CA ASP A 297 -14.68 -17.83 -21.98
C ASP A 297 -15.98 -17.85 -21.13
N ASP A 298 -15.92 -18.03 -19.81
CA ASP A 298 -17.14 -18.15 -18.98
C ASP A 298 -17.57 -16.86 -18.24
N PHE A 299 -16.84 -15.73 -18.37
CA PHE A 299 -17.10 -14.53 -17.55
C PHE A 299 -17.91 -13.40 -18.22
N PHE A 300 -18.15 -13.47 -19.53
CA PHE A 300 -18.97 -12.49 -20.28
C PHE A 300 -20.33 -13.05 -20.68
N GLY A 301 -21.13 -13.44 -19.70
CA GLY A 301 -22.49 -13.89 -19.93
C GLY A 301 -23.40 -13.54 -18.78
N LEU A 302 -23.75 -12.25 -18.64
CA LEU A 302 -25.02 -11.72 -18.10
C LEU A 302 -24.90 -10.21 -17.85
N GLN A 303 -24.76 -9.44 -18.92
CA GLN A 303 -25.25 -8.06 -19.00
C GLN A 303 -25.93 -7.92 -20.35
N ASN A 304 -27.23 -8.26 -20.39
CA ASN A 304 -28.24 -7.71 -21.29
C ASN A 304 -29.58 -8.42 -21.05
N SER A 305 -30.35 -7.88 -20.11
CA SER A 305 -31.83 -7.82 -20.12
C SER A 305 -32.31 -7.15 -18.84
#